data_AF-A0A2W0GIG0-F1
#
_entry.id   AF-A0A2W0GIG0-F1
#
_cell.length_a   1.000
_cell.length_b   1.000
_cell.length_c   1.000
_cell.angle_alpha   90.00
_cell.angle_beta   90.00
_cell.angle_gamma   90.00
#
_symmetry.space_group_name_H-M   'P 1'
#
loop_
_entity.id
_entity.type
_entity.pdbx_description
1 polymer ?
#
loop_
_entity_poly.entity_id
_entity_poly.type
_entity_poly.pdbx_seq_one_letter_code
_entity_poly.pdbx_strand_id
1 'polypeptide(L)'
;MKVEYLVTIEIKDSFCRTKKSFINFIQSNADLALSRDNVIYKSHTYGLKISEEKCPSDRHKIFHLRVNNDNEELIDDFVIFLKTLRGMLHFASKNNVQTIWDDISFNYSVKGYPVIHQIENLMRKLITKFMLTNVGLGWIETTFPDELRKTKRDKGTSSNNNYLYETDFIQLSNFLFDSYRTQEIDELIQTIKNHDEEMISIDSIKDFIPLSNWQRYFQKHVGCDATYLKARWEKLYLLRCKIAHNNTIEKKDYDLIIELDSEIKPILEEALASLDKITVPENEREELAENVAMNNNQHYSDFIISWKAFENRVLSLAYKSGIIVEGMNMPFSQIVQRLRDRNLISEDVAEQSSKLRNIKNIIVHDLNREITINDLEYYNANLKGIINML
;
A
#
# COMPACT_ATOMS: atom_id res chain seq x y z
N MET A 1 -22.08 -22.50 11.63
CA MET A 1 -22.05 -21.13 11.09
C MET A 1 -23.28 -20.36 11.53
N LYS A 2 -23.09 -19.13 11.99
CA LYS A 2 -24.10 -18.26 12.59
C LYS A 2 -24.14 -16.91 11.87
N VAL A 3 -25.34 -16.39 11.64
CA VAL A 3 -25.57 -15.04 11.11
C VAL A 3 -26.66 -14.36 11.91
N GLU A 4 -26.46 -13.09 12.24
CA GLU A 4 -27.41 -12.30 13.01
C GLU A 4 -27.80 -11.00 12.31
N TYR A 5 -29.11 -10.72 12.33
CA TYR A 5 -29.68 -9.50 11.77
C TYR A 5 -30.47 -8.72 12.82
N LEU A 6 -30.33 -7.40 12.80
CA LEU A 6 -31.26 -6.46 13.41
C LEU A 6 -32.09 -5.80 12.31
N VAL A 7 -33.41 -5.91 12.43
CA VAL A 7 -34.37 -5.42 11.44
C VAL A 7 -35.24 -4.37 12.10
N THR A 8 -35.18 -3.14 11.61
CA THR A 8 -35.98 -2.03 12.14
C THR A 8 -37.14 -1.73 11.21
N ILE A 9 -38.37 -1.88 11.71
CA ILE A 9 -39.60 -1.67 10.94
C ILE A 9 -40.32 -0.45 11.47
N GLU A 10 -40.66 0.48 10.58
CA GLU A 10 -41.49 1.64 10.89
C GLU A 10 -42.97 1.23 11.00
N ILE A 11 -43.58 1.52 12.15
CA ILE A 11 -44.98 1.21 12.42
C ILE A 11 -45.86 2.33 11.85
N LYS A 12 -46.26 2.20 10.59
CA LYS A 12 -47.31 3.05 9.99
C LYS A 12 -48.69 2.40 10.09
N ASP A 13 -48.77 1.11 9.76
CA ASP A 13 -50.01 0.34 9.74
C ASP A 13 -49.92 -0.91 10.63
N SER A 14 -50.87 -1.84 10.54
CA SER A 14 -50.86 -3.12 11.27
C SER A 14 -49.75 -4.09 10.84
N PHE A 15 -49.01 -3.76 9.77
CA PHE A 15 -47.92 -4.56 9.22
C PHE A 15 -46.78 -4.76 10.24
N CYS A 16 -46.41 -6.03 10.47
CA CYS A 16 -45.29 -6.45 11.34
C CYS A 16 -45.22 -5.81 12.74
N ARG A 17 -46.35 -5.38 13.33
CA ARG A 17 -46.41 -4.79 14.68
C ARG A 17 -46.03 -5.73 15.83
N THR A 18 -46.06 -7.04 15.60
CA THR A 18 -45.83 -8.08 16.61
C THR A 18 -44.90 -9.14 16.05
N LYS A 19 -44.19 -9.89 16.89
CA LYS A 19 -43.44 -11.07 16.48
C LYS A 19 -44.28 -12.05 15.67
N LYS A 20 -45.55 -12.24 16.02
CA LYS A 20 -46.45 -13.14 15.28
C LYS A 20 -46.71 -12.64 13.85
N SER A 21 -47.03 -11.36 13.67
CA SER A 21 -47.26 -10.80 12.33
C SER A 21 -45.99 -10.75 11.49
N PHE A 22 -44.83 -10.53 12.13
CA PHE A 22 -43.53 -10.60 11.46
C PHE A 22 -43.18 -12.04 11.02
N ILE A 23 -43.40 -13.05 11.86
CA ILE A 23 -43.22 -14.46 11.49
C ILE A 23 -44.14 -14.84 10.32
N ASN A 24 -45.42 -14.46 10.39
CA ASN A 24 -46.37 -14.73 9.30
C ASN A 24 -45.94 -14.08 7.98
N PHE A 25 -45.35 -12.88 8.03
CA PHE A 25 -44.78 -12.22 6.86
C PHE A 25 -43.62 -13.05 6.28
N ILE A 26 -42.70 -13.55 7.13
CA ILE A 26 -41.61 -14.40 6.65
C ILE A 26 -42.16 -15.70 6.02
N GLN A 27 -43.19 -16.30 6.62
CA GLN A 27 -43.87 -17.48 6.08
C GLN A 27 -44.70 -17.21 4.82
N SER A 28 -44.87 -15.95 4.38
CA SER A 28 -45.58 -15.65 3.13
C SER A 28 -44.78 -16.06 1.89
N ASN A 29 -43.48 -16.33 2.04
CA ASN A 29 -42.66 -16.90 0.99
C ASN A 29 -42.80 -18.42 0.96
N ALA A 30 -43.24 -18.95 -0.20
CA ALA A 30 -43.53 -20.37 -0.39
C ALA A 30 -42.31 -21.29 -0.18
N ASP A 31 -41.09 -20.77 -0.32
CA ASP A 31 -39.87 -21.54 -0.11
C ASP A 31 -39.47 -21.67 1.37
N LEU A 32 -40.16 -20.95 2.27
CA LEU A 32 -39.82 -20.86 3.69
C LEU A 32 -40.93 -21.41 4.59
N ALA A 33 -40.62 -22.48 5.33
CA ALA A 33 -41.49 -23.00 6.37
C ALA A 33 -40.83 -22.83 7.74
N LEU A 34 -41.38 -21.93 8.56
CA LEU A 34 -40.91 -21.72 9.94
C LEU A 34 -41.57 -22.70 10.92
N SER A 35 -40.74 -23.28 11.78
CA SER A 35 -41.13 -23.97 13.01
C SER A 35 -40.66 -23.14 14.23
N ARG A 36 -40.82 -23.66 15.45
CA ARG A 36 -40.58 -22.90 16.68
C ARG A 36 -39.14 -22.36 16.80
N ASP A 37 -38.16 -23.20 16.46
CA ASP A 37 -36.72 -22.91 16.58
C ASP A 37 -35.94 -23.15 15.29
N ASN A 38 -36.61 -23.60 14.21
CA ASN A 38 -35.97 -23.91 12.94
C ASN A 38 -36.75 -23.31 11.77
N VAL A 39 -36.05 -23.08 10.66
CA VAL A 39 -36.61 -22.74 9.36
C VAL A 39 -36.21 -23.81 8.35
N ILE A 40 -37.20 -24.29 7.61
CA ILE A 40 -36.99 -25.17 6.47
C ILE A 40 -36.95 -24.28 5.23
N TYR A 41 -35.86 -24.35 4.48
CA TYR A 41 -35.73 -23.72 3.18
C TYR A 41 -35.45 -24.82 2.15
N LYS A 42 -36.40 -25.00 1.22
CA LYS A 42 -36.41 -26.14 0.29
C LYS A 42 -36.33 -27.48 1.03
N SER A 43 -35.18 -28.16 1.00
CA SER A 43 -34.95 -29.47 1.63
C SER A 43 -34.01 -29.42 2.83
N HIS A 44 -33.57 -28.22 3.24
CA HIS A 44 -32.62 -28.04 4.33
C HIS A 44 -33.28 -27.37 5.53
N THR A 45 -32.86 -27.80 6.72
CA THR A 45 -33.32 -27.24 8.00
C THR A 45 -32.19 -26.45 8.64
N TYR A 46 -32.46 -25.19 8.96
CA TYR A 46 -31.55 -24.29 9.66
C TYR A 46 -32.15 -23.85 10.99
N GLY A 47 -31.31 -23.59 11.98
CA GLY A 47 -31.77 -22.98 13.23
C GLY A 47 -32.20 -21.53 12.99
N LEU A 48 -33.35 -21.13 13.52
CA LEU A 48 -33.85 -19.76 13.44
C LEU A 48 -34.51 -19.36 14.76
N LYS A 49 -33.96 -18.32 15.39
CA LYS A 49 -34.55 -17.68 16.57
C LYS A 49 -34.86 -16.22 16.28
N ILE A 50 -36.08 -15.80 16.61
CA ILE A 50 -36.56 -14.43 16.43
C ILE A 50 -36.96 -13.87 17.79
N SER A 51 -36.39 -12.73 18.17
CA SER A 51 -36.74 -11.96 19.38
C SER A 51 -37.17 -10.53 19.03
N GLU A 52 -38.00 -9.94 19.90
CA GLU A 52 -38.30 -8.51 19.86
C GLU A 52 -37.32 -7.78 20.76
N GLU A 53 -36.67 -6.75 20.23
CA GLU A 53 -35.79 -5.87 20.99
C GLU A 53 -36.52 -4.63 21.47
N LYS A 54 -36.06 -4.06 22.59
CA LYS A 54 -36.58 -2.79 23.09
C LYS A 54 -36.22 -1.67 22.11
N CYS A 55 -37.21 -0.92 21.66
CA CYS A 55 -37.01 0.28 20.86
C CYS A 55 -37.32 1.52 21.71
N PRO A 56 -36.47 2.56 21.73
CA PRO A 56 -36.77 3.83 22.39
C PRO A 56 -37.95 4.59 21.75
N SER A 57 -38.34 4.22 20.53
CA SER A 57 -39.39 4.87 19.77
C SER A 57 -40.58 3.95 19.61
N ASP A 58 -41.78 4.42 19.99
CA ASP A 58 -43.03 3.69 19.75
C ASP A 58 -43.41 3.63 18.26
N ARG A 59 -42.72 4.39 17.40
CA ARG A 59 -42.92 4.39 15.95
C ARG A 59 -42.14 3.28 15.25
N HIS A 60 -41.29 2.54 15.96
CA HIS A 60 -40.46 1.51 15.37
C HIS A 60 -40.53 0.21 16.17
N LYS A 61 -40.42 -0.91 15.47
CA LYS A 61 -40.18 -2.24 16.05
C LYS A 61 -38.83 -2.76 15.58
N ILE A 62 -38.09 -3.36 16.50
CA ILE A 62 -36.80 -3.98 16.20
C ILE A 62 -36.95 -5.49 16.43
N PHE A 63 -36.63 -6.26 15.40
CA PHE A 63 -36.56 -7.71 15.46
C PHE A 63 -35.11 -8.16 15.35
N HIS A 64 -34.69 -9.02 16.27
CA HIS A 64 -33.39 -9.69 16.23
C HIS A 64 -33.58 -11.11 15.70
N LEU A 65 -32.92 -11.42 14.59
CA LEU A 65 -32.93 -12.74 13.98
C LEU A 65 -31.55 -13.37 14.16
N ARG A 66 -31.53 -14.59 14.69
CA ARG A 66 -30.34 -15.43 14.81
C ARG A 66 -30.54 -16.68 13.99
N VAL A 67 -29.66 -16.87 13.02
CA VAL A 67 -29.74 -17.94 12.03
C VAL A 67 -28.51 -18.82 12.15
N ASN A 68 -28.70 -20.12 12.28
CA ASN A 68 -27.61 -21.09 12.45
C ASN A 68 -27.69 -22.20 11.39
N ASN A 69 -26.53 -22.56 10.84
CA ASN A 69 -26.30 -23.76 10.06
C ASN A 69 -25.22 -24.60 10.74
N ASP A 70 -25.58 -25.79 11.20
CA ASP A 70 -24.65 -26.71 11.89
C ASP A 70 -23.92 -27.65 10.91
N ASN A 71 -24.30 -27.66 9.63
CA ASN A 71 -23.65 -28.47 8.59
C ASN A 71 -22.84 -27.59 7.62
N GLU A 72 -21.51 -27.63 7.74
CA GLU A 72 -20.59 -26.85 6.89
C GLU A 72 -20.67 -27.21 5.40
N GLU A 73 -21.07 -28.44 5.05
CA GLU A 73 -21.20 -28.87 3.64
C GLU A 73 -22.32 -28.11 2.91
N LEU A 74 -23.28 -27.58 3.67
CA LEU A 74 -24.43 -26.82 3.13
C LEU A 74 -24.18 -25.31 3.07
N ILE A 75 -22.92 -24.85 3.12
CA ILE A 75 -22.61 -23.41 3.13
C ILE A 75 -23.19 -22.67 1.91
N ASP A 76 -23.11 -23.25 0.71
CA ASP A 76 -23.59 -22.60 -0.51
C ASP A 76 -25.12 -22.44 -0.49
N ASP A 77 -25.85 -23.49 -0.11
CA ASP A 77 -27.31 -23.44 0.06
C ASP A 77 -27.73 -22.51 1.21
N PHE A 78 -26.93 -22.47 2.28
CA PHE A 78 -27.14 -21.57 3.40
C PHE A 78 -26.98 -20.10 2.99
N VAL A 79 -25.99 -19.77 2.15
CA VAL A 79 -25.82 -18.41 1.59
C VAL A 79 -27.01 -18.02 0.71
N ILE A 80 -27.51 -18.94 -0.11
CA ILE A 80 -28.71 -18.70 -0.93
C ILE A 80 -29.93 -18.42 -0.04
N PHE A 81 -30.13 -19.25 0.98
CA PHE A 81 -31.18 -19.04 1.98
C PHE A 81 -31.06 -17.67 2.66
N LEU A 82 -29.87 -17.30 3.15
CA LEU A 82 -29.64 -16.01 3.80
C LEU A 82 -29.95 -14.84 2.85
N LYS A 83 -29.63 -14.96 1.56
CA LYS A 83 -29.98 -13.96 0.55
C LYS A 83 -31.49 -13.84 0.36
N THR A 84 -32.22 -14.96 0.28
CA THR A 84 -33.69 -14.98 0.22
C THR A 84 -34.31 -14.35 1.47
N LEU A 85 -33.86 -14.76 2.66
CA LEU A 85 -34.31 -14.21 3.93
C LEU A 85 -34.06 -12.70 3.97
N ARG A 86 -32.84 -12.26 3.69
CA ARG A 86 -32.44 -10.84 3.72
C ARG A 86 -33.26 -10.00 2.73
N GLY A 87 -33.59 -10.54 1.55
CA GLY A 87 -34.50 -9.89 0.60
C GLY A 87 -35.87 -9.58 1.19
N MET A 88 -36.45 -10.53 1.93
CA MET A 88 -37.71 -10.29 2.65
C MET A 88 -37.56 -9.29 3.80
N LEU A 89 -36.46 -9.38 4.55
CA LEU A 89 -36.19 -8.44 5.63
C LEU A 89 -36.09 -7.01 5.12
N HIS A 90 -35.36 -6.80 4.02
CA HIS A 90 -35.26 -5.49 3.36
C HIS A 90 -36.62 -4.99 2.85
N PHE A 91 -37.46 -5.88 2.31
CA PHE A 91 -38.81 -5.51 1.90
C PHE A 91 -39.65 -5.02 3.10
N ALA A 92 -39.64 -5.77 4.21
CA ALA A 92 -40.40 -5.38 5.41
C ALA A 92 -39.88 -4.11 6.08
N SER A 93 -38.58 -3.86 6.03
CA SER A 93 -37.92 -2.76 6.75
C SER A 93 -37.59 -1.53 5.89
N LYS A 94 -37.95 -1.53 4.61
CA LYS A 94 -37.52 -0.51 3.63
C LYS A 94 -36.00 -0.31 3.64
N ASN A 95 -35.29 -1.43 3.52
CA ASN A 95 -33.83 -1.54 3.54
C ASN A 95 -33.13 -1.26 4.89
N ASN A 96 -33.87 -1.15 6.01
CA ASN A 96 -33.26 -0.98 7.33
C ASN A 96 -32.96 -2.34 8.01
N VAL A 97 -31.98 -3.06 7.44
CA VAL A 97 -31.46 -4.33 7.96
C VAL A 97 -29.97 -4.17 8.27
N GLN A 98 -29.56 -4.47 9.49
CA GLN A 98 -28.17 -4.46 9.93
C GLN A 98 -27.70 -5.88 10.17
N THR A 99 -26.57 -6.26 9.58
CA THR A 99 -25.89 -7.53 9.91
C THR A 99 -24.95 -7.27 11.07
N ILE A 100 -25.18 -7.91 12.21
CA ILE A 100 -24.39 -7.68 13.44
C ILE A 100 -23.44 -8.84 13.75
N TRP A 101 -23.60 -9.97 13.07
CA TRP A 101 -22.71 -11.12 13.14
C TRP A 101 -22.78 -11.89 11.82
N ASP A 102 -21.63 -12.28 11.27
CA ASP A 102 -21.54 -12.95 9.97
C ASP A 102 -20.40 -13.99 9.94
N ASP A 103 -20.72 -15.24 10.30
CA ASP A 103 -19.75 -16.34 10.20
C ASP A 103 -19.41 -16.70 8.74
N ILE A 104 -20.23 -16.31 7.75
CA ILE A 104 -19.92 -16.59 6.34
C ILE A 104 -18.71 -15.77 5.94
N SER A 105 -18.78 -14.46 6.18
CA SER A 105 -17.65 -13.55 5.94
C SER A 105 -16.42 -13.93 6.78
N PHE A 106 -16.63 -14.32 8.04
CA PHE A 106 -15.54 -14.78 8.89
C PHE A 106 -14.86 -16.04 8.34
N ASN A 107 -15.62 -17.05 7.93
CA ASN A 107 -15.09 -18.30 7.38
C ASN A 107 -14.23 -18.05 6.13
N TYR A 108 -14.69 -17.21 5.19
CA TYR A 108 -13.89 -16.88 4.02
C TYR A 108 -12.68 -16.00 4.35
N SER A 109 -12.79 -15.12 5.35
CA SER A 109 -11.64 -14.33 5.85
C SER A 109 -10.56 -15.21 6.44
N VAL A 110 -10.93 -16.22 7.26
CA VAL A 110 -9.99 -17.20 7.85
C VAL A 110 -9.29 -18.02 6.77
N LYS A 111 -9.98 -18.34 5.67
CA LYS A 111 -9.39 -19.08 4.54
C LYS A 111 -8.52 -18.19 3.64
N GLY A 112 -8.96 -16.97 3.35
CA GLY A 112 -8.30 -16.08 2.41
C GLY A 112 -7.08 -15.36 2.99
N TYR A 113 -7.12 -14.94 4.25
CA TYR A 113 -6.05 -14.15 4.86
C TYR A 113 -4.68 -14.86 4.87
N PRO A 114 -4.58 -16.18 5.19
CA PRO A 114 -3.32 -16.89 5.12
C PRO A 114 -2.67 -16.87 3.72
N VAL A 115 -3.48 -16.92 2.67
CA VAL A 115 -3.00 -16.87 1.27
C VAL A 115 -2.41 -15.50 0.96
N ILE A 116 -3.15 -14.43 1.28
CA ILE A 116 -2.68 -13.04 1.12
C ILE A 116 -1.37 -12.83 1.88
N HIS A 117 -1.31 -13.29 3.13
CA HIS A 117 -0.12 -13.17 3.98
C HIS A 117 1.09 -13.89 3.38
N GLN A 118 0.91 -15.05 2.74
CA GLN A 118 2.01 -15.75 2.07
C GLN A 118 2.54 -14.98 0.87
N ILE A 119 1.65 -14.44 0.02
CA ILE A 119 2.03 -13.63 -1.14
C ILE A 119 2.73 -12.34 -0.72
N GLU A 120 2.23 -11.68 0.32
CA GLU A 120 2.84 -10.48 0.90
C GLU A 120 4.28 -10.77 1.34
N ASN A 121 4.48 -11.87 2.07
CA ASN A 121 5.81 -12.28 2.50
C ASN A 121 6.71 -12.67 1.33
N LEU A 122 6.15 -13.22 0.25
CA LEU A 122 6.90 -13.52 -0.97
C LEU A 122 7.41 -12.24 -1.65
N MET A 123 6.59 -11.20 -1.73
CA MET A 123 6.98 -9.89 -2.22
C MET A 123 8.05 -9.25 -1.32
N ARG A 124 7.86 -9.28 0.01
CA ARG A 124 8.88 -8.81 0.97
C ARG A 124 10.20 -9.57 0.80
N LYS A 125 10.14 -10.89 0.59
CA LYS A 125 11.30 -11.73 0.34
C LYS A 125 12.01 -11.35 -0.96
N LEU A 126 11.28 -11.10 -2.04
CA LEU A 126 11.83 -10.64 -3.31
C LEU A 126 12.61 -9.34 -3.14
N ILE A 127 11.95 -8.31 -2.59
CA ILE A 127 12.55 -6.98 -2.40
C ILE A 127 13.76 -7.08 -1.48
N THR A 128 13.62 -7.73 -0.34
CA THR A 128 14.71 -7.87 0.63
C THR A 128 15.90 -8.59 0.02
N LYS A 129 15.67 -9.72 -0.67
CA LYS A 129 16.77 -10.48 -1.26
C LYS A 129 17.45 -9.67 -2.37
N PHE A 130 16.69 -9.05 -3.27
CA PHE A 130 17.24 -8.17 -4.31
C PHE A 130 18.13 -7.07 -3.72
N MET A 131 17.64 -6.36 -2.72
CA MET A 131 18.38 -5.29 -2.09
C MET A 131 19.66 -5.82 -1.39
N LEU A 132 19.60 -6.95 -0.69
CA LEU A 132 20.78 -7.52 -0.02
C LEU A 132 21.82 -8.09 -0.99
N THR A 133 21.39 -8.81 -2.03
CA THR A 133 22.29 -9.58 -2.90
C THR A 133 22.79 -8.80 -4.11
N ASN A 134 21.99 -7.87 -4.63
CA ASN A 134 22.31 -7.13 -5.86
C ASN A 134 22.71 -5.68 -5.60
N VAL A 135 22.16 -5.04 -4.56
CA VAL A 135 22.49 -3.66 -4.16
C VAL A 135 23.58 -3.63 -3.07
N GLY A 136 23.56 -4.56 -2.12
CA GLY A 136 24.56 -4.66 -1.04
C GLY A 136 24.02 -4.20 0.31
N LEU A 137 24.85 -4.05 1.35
CA LEU A 137 24.38 -3.70 2.70
C LEU A 137 24.19 -2.18 2.92
N GLY A 138 24.71 -1.32 2.03
CA GLY A 138 24.76 0.13 2.24
C GLY A 138 23.40 0.83 2.39
N TRP A 139 22.30 0.24 1.90
CA TRP A 139 20.94 0.78 2.01
C TRP A 139 20.24 0.42 3.34
N ILE A 140 20.69 -0.63 4.03
CA ILE A 140 20.07 -1.09 5.29
C ILE A 140 20.15 -0.01 6.36
N GLU A 141 21.19 0.79 6.27
CA GLU A 141 21.55 1.82 7.22
C GLU A 141 20.70 3.09 7.02
N THR A 142 20.24 3.36 5.80
CA THR A 142 19.45 4.54 5.39
C THR A 142 17.93 4.37 5.55
N THR A 143 17.45 3.14 5.68
CA THR A 143 16.02 2.81 5.59
C THR A 143 15.32 2.66 6.97
N PHE A 144 16.07 2.63 8.08
CA PHE A 144 15.51 2.43 9.43
C PHE A 144 15.54 3.71 10.28
N PRO A 145 14.39 4.21 10.76
CA PRO A 145 14.36 5.24 11.81
C PRO A 145 14.89 4.68 13.15
N ASP A 146 15.80 5.41 13.80
CA ASP A 146 16.46 4.96 15.04
C ASP A 146 15.54 4.87 16.28
N GLU A 147 14.36 5.48 16.27
CA GLU A 147 13.35 5.33 17.34
C GLU A 147 12.92 3.85 17.52
N LEU A 148 13.00 3.05 16.45
CA LEU A 148 12.72 1.62 16.44
C LEU A 148 13.97 0.77 16.72
N ARG A 149 15.17 1.39 16.72
CA ARG A 149 16.41 0.78 17.22
C ARG A 149 16.53 0.94 18.74
N LYS A 150 15.97 2.00 19.34
CA LYS A 150 15.93 2.20 20.80
C LYS A 150 15.02 1.20 21.53
N THR A 151 13.86 0.87 20.97
CA THR A 151 12.97 -0.18 21.53
C THR A 151 13.56 -1.60 21.48
N LYS A 152 14.59 -1.83 20.66
CA LYS A 152 15.36 -3.09 20.60
C LYS A 152 16.45 -3.21 21.66
N ARG A 153 16.90 -2.11 22.30
CA ARG A 153 17.92 -2.16 23.36
C ARG A 153 17.30 -2.35 24.76
N ASP A 154 16.09 -1.86 24.99
CA ASP A 154 15.43 -1.92 26.30
C ASP A 154 14.63 -3.22 26.56
N LYS A 155 14.47 -4.08 25.56
CA LYS A 155 13.88 -5.42 25.74
C LYS A 155 14.86 -6.45 25.21
N GLY A 156 15.40 -7.29 26.09
CA GLY A 156 16.36 -8.37 25.82
C GLY A 156 15.84 -9.50 24.91
N THR A 157 14.99 -9.18 23.94
CA THR A 157 14.57 -10.05 22.84
C THR A 157 15.45 -9.77 21.63
N SER A 158 16.36 -10.70 21.38
CA SER A 158 17.21 -10.83 20.21
C SER A 158 16.50 -10.56 18.88
N SER A 159 17.13 -9.69 18.07
CA SER A 159 17.12 -9.61 16.60
C SER A 159 15.79 -9.79 15.87
N ASN A 160 15.18 -8.68 15.45
CA ASN A 160 14.33 -8.71 14.26
C ASN A 160 14.94 -7.77 13.21
N ASN A 161 15.85 -8.30 12.39
CA ASN A 161 16.51 -7.62 11.26
C ASN A 161 15.61 -7.64 10.00
N ASN A 162 14.28 -7.73 10.13
CA ASN A 162 13.37 -7.78 8.99
C ASN A 162 13.15 -6.37 8.44
N TYR A 163 13.87 -6.05 7.35
CA TYR A 163 14.00 -4.68 6.87
C TYR A 163 12.72 -4.02 6.37
N LEU A 164 11.75 -4.83 5.95
CA LEU A 164 10.47 -4.37 5.44
C LEU A 164 9.33 -4.65 6.42
N TYR A 165 9.59 -4.98 7.69
CA TYR A 165 8.52 -5.44 8.59
C TYR A 165 7.41 -4.40 8.81
N GLU A 166 7.75 -3.12 8.73
CA GLU A 166 6.83 -2.00 8.95
C GLU A 166 6.28 -1.38 7.66
N THR A 167 6.80 -1.80 6.51
CA THR A 167 6.32 -1.33 5.20
C THR A 167 4.91 -1.84 4.96
N ASP A 168 3.96 -0.99 4.58
CA ASP A 168 2.60 -1.40 4.28
C ASP A 168 2.50 -2.24 2.99
N PHE A 169 1.47 -3.08 2.89
CA PHE A 169 1.22 -3.97 1.76
C PHE A 169 1.31 -3.26 0.40
N ILE A 170 0.71 -2.06 0.29
CA ILE A 170 0.66 -1.30 -0.96
C ILE A 170 2.01 -0.62 -1.28
N GLN A 171 2.76 -0.21 -0.25
CA GLN A 171 4.07 0.43 -0.41
C GLN A 171 5.11 -0.54 -1.02
N LEU A 172 4.97 -1.84 -0.79
CA LEU A 172 5.78 -2.86 -1.45
C LEU A 172 5.66 -2.80 -2.98
N SER A 173 4.48 -2.47 -3.50
CA SER A 173 4.25 -2.32 -4.94
C SER A 173 4.92 -1.06 -5.50
N ASN A 174 4.88 0.04 -4.76
CA ASN A 174 5.52 1.29 -5.17
C ASN A 174 7.01 1.09 -5.44
N PHE A 175 7.69 0.33 -4.57
CA PHE A 175 9.11 0.02 -4.75
C PHE A 175 9.40 -0.66 -6.10
N LEU A 176 8.57 -1.61 -6.54
CA LEU A 176 8.81 -2.32 -7.78
C LEU A 176 8.32 -1.57 -9.02
N PHE A 177 7.19 -0.87 -8.93
CA PHE A 177 6.45 -0.42 -10.11
C PHE A 177 6.38 1.09 -10.30
N ASP A 178 6.81 1.90 -9.33
CA ASP A 178 6.86 3.34 -9.55
C ASP A 178 8.06 3.70 -10.42
N SER A 179 7.80 4.44 -11.49
CA SER A 179 8.82 4.83 -12.45
C SER A 179 9.54 6.09 -12.00
N TYR A 180 10.86 6.06 -12.13
CA TYR A 180 11.72 7.22 -11.89
C TYR A 180 12.73 7.38 -13.01
N ARG A 181 13.23 8.61 -13.16
CA ARG A 181 14.32 8.94 -14.08
C ARG A 181 15.64 8.90 -13.33
N THR A 182 16.67 8.45 -14.02
CA THR A 182 18.06 8.42 -13.51
C THR A 182 18.89 9.56 -14.10
N GLN A 183 18.33 10.30 -15.07
CA GLN A 183 18.94 11.46 -15.70
C GLN A 183 17.92 12.59 -15.87
N GLU A 184 18.42 13.83 -15.83
CA GLU A 184 17.62 15.04 -15.83
C GLU A 184 17.09 15.38 -17.23
N ILE A 185 15.90 16.00 -17.31
CA ILE A 185 15.30 16.40 -18.61
C ILE A 185 16.14 17.46 -19.31
N ASP A 186 16.79 18.34 -18.55
CA ASP A 186 17.65 19.37 -19.11
C ASP A 186 18.85 18.77 -19.84
N GLU A 187 19.40 17.66 -19.34
CA GLU A 187 20.47 16.90 -20.02
C GLU A 187 19.98 16.24 -21.30
N LEU A 188 18.71 15.77 -21.35
CA LEU A 188 18.10 15.29 -22.59
C LEU A 188 17.94 16.42 -23.61
N ILE A 189 17.44 17.58 -23.17
CA ILE A 189 17.26 18.76 -24.04
C ILE A 189 18.61 19.18 -24.63
N GLN A 190 19.68 19.12 -23.84
CA GLN A 190 21.02 19.45 -24.32
C GLN A 190 21.59 18.38 -25.24
N THR A 191 21.39 17.10 -24.93
CA THR A 191 21.76 15.99 -25.82
C THR A 191 21.11 16.16 -27.19
N ILE A 192 19.84 16.59 -27.23
CA ILE A 192 19.12 16.87 -28.49
C ILE A 192 19.68 18.12 -29.19
N LYS A 193 19.95 19.21 -28.45
CA LYS A 193 20.46 20.47 -29.03
C LYS A 193 21.86 20.37 -29.59
N ASN A 194 22.71 19.54 -28.96
CA ASN A 194 24.10 19.34 -29.32
C ASN A 194 24.28 18.14 -30.28
N HIS A 195 23.19 17.50 -30.73
CA HIS A 195 23.27 16.46 -31.73
C HIS A 195 23.28 17.09 -33.12
N ASP A 196 24.40 16.92 -33.84
CA ASP A 196 24.59 17.47 -35.18
C ASP A 196 23.88 16.66 -36.28
N GLU A 197 23.32 15.49 -35.94
CA GLU A 197 22.61 14.60 -36.88
C GLU A 197 21.09 14.72 -36.75
N GLU A 198 20.36 14.57 -37.87
CA GLU A 198 18.89 14.56 -37.88
C GLU A 198 18.27 13.35 -37.13
N MET A 199 19.08 12.33 -36.81
CA MET A 199 18.65 11.10 -36.15
C MET A 199 19.47 10.85 -34.88
N ILE A 200 18.79 10.81 -33.74
CA ILE A 200 19.37 10.42 -32.45
C ILE A 200 19.10 8.93 -32.21
N SER A 201 20.14 8.19 -31.79
CA SER A 201 19.96 6.79 -31.39
C SER A 201 19.04 6.66 -30.17
N ILE A 202 18.13 5.69 -30.19
CA ILE A 202 17.29 5.39 -29.02
C ILE A 202 18.14 5.03 -27.79
N ASP A 203 19.29 4.38 -28.01
CA ASP A 203 20.19 4.00 -26.92
C ASP A 203 20.79 5.22 -26.19
N SER A 204 20.97 6.35 -26.87
CA SER A 204 21.50 7.58 -26.25
C SER A 204 20.45 8.37 -25.46
N ILE A 205 19.17 7.99 -25.56
CA ILE A 205 18.09 8.68 -24.84
C ILE A 205 17.30 7.78 -23.89
N LYS A 206 17.59 6.47 -23.85
CA LYS A 206 16.82 5.48 -23.07
C LYS A 206 16.85 5.76 -21.57
N ASP A 207 17.94 6.31 -21.05
CA ASP A 207 18.14 6.54 -19.61
C ASP A 207 17.32 7.74 -19.09
N PHE A 208 16.80 8.58 -20.00
CA PHE A 208 15.86 9.66 -19.69
C PHE A 208 14.40 9.18 -19.64
N ILE A 209 14.12 7.97 -20.11
CA ILE A 209 12.78 7.38 -20.07
C ILE A 209 12.54 6.91 -18.63
N PRO A 210 11.47 7.38 -17.96
CA PRO A 210 11.13 6.90 -16.63
C PRO A 210 10.83 5.40 -16.67
N LEU A 211 11.61 4.61 -15.93
CA LEU A 211 11.43 3.17 -15.81
C LEU A 211 11.36 2.78 -14.34
N SER A 212 10.49 1.84 -14.03
CA SER A 212 10.36 1.23 -12.71
C SER A 212 11.46 0.21 -12.44
N ASN A 213 11.65 -0.16 -11.17
CA ASN A 213 12.59 -1.22 -10.79
C ASN A 213 12.24 -2.57 -11.45
N TRP A 214 10.95 -2.85 -11.63
CA TRP A 214 10.48 -4.02 -12.37
C TRP A 214 10.97 -4.02 -13.81
N GLN A 215 10.78 -2.90 -14.52
CA GLN A 215 11.21 -2.76 -15.92
C GLN A 215 12.74 -2.84 -16.07
N ARG A 216 13.48 -2.19 -15.17
CA ARG A 216 14.95 -2.14 -15.21
C ARG A 216 15.58 -3.51 -14.97
N TYR A 217 15.11 -4.22 -13.93
CA TYR A 217 15.84 -5.37 -13.41
C TYR A 217 15.14 -6.72 -13.64
N PHE A 218 13.80 -6.77 -13.64
CA PHE A 218 13.06 -8.03 -13.59
C PHE A 218 12.37 -8.41 -14.91
N GLN A 219 11.81 -7.44 -15.64
CA GLN A 219 10.94 -7.69 -16.80
C GLN A 219 11.63 -8.52 -17.89
N LYS A 220 12.91 -8.26 -18.16
CA LYS A 220 13.73 -9.03 -19.13
C LYS A 220 13.95 -10.50 -18.75
N HIS A 221 13.74 -10.87 -17.49
CA HIS A 221 14.01 -12.20 -16.96
C HIS A 221 12.75 -13.01 -16.66
N VAL A 222 11.63 -12.34 -16.41
CA VAL A 222 10.38 -12.95 -15.94
C VAL A 222 9.29 -12.93 -17.02
N GLY A 223 9.49 -12.23 -18.13
CA GLY A 223 8.53 -12.19 -19.25
C GLY A 223 7.16 -11.61 -18.88
N CYS A 224 7.04 -10.93 -17.73
CA CYS A 224 5.81 -10.31 -17.25
C CYS A 224 5.93 -8.79 -17.29
N ASP A 225 4.91 -8.15 -17.87
CA ASP A 225 4.77 -6.70 -17.89
C ASP A 225 4.47 -6.14 -16.48
N ALA A 226 5.05 -4.98 -16.17
CA ALA A 226 4.89 -4.30 -14.89
C ALA A 226 3.42 -3.95 -14.58
N THR A 227 2.66 -3.47 -15.58
CA THR A 227 1.27 -3.03 -15.39
C THR A 227 0.34 -4.20 -15.06
N TYR A 228 0.60 -5.35 -15.69
CA TYR A 228 -0.15 -6.58 -15.44
C TYR A 228 -0.04 -7.03 -13.97
N LEU A 229 1.18 -7.05 -13.44
CA LEU A 229 1.46 -7.48 -12.07
C LEU A 229 0.96 -6.45 -11.05
N LYS A 230 1.19 -5.14 -11.31
CA LYS A 230 0.72 -4.04 -10.45
C LYS A 230 -0.80 -4.07 -10.28
N ALA A 231 -1.55 -4.19 -11.36
CA ALA A 231 -3.02 -4.21 -11.31
C ALA A 231 -3.58 -5.38 -10.48
N ARG A 232 -2.90 -6.53 -10.49
CA ARG A 232 -3.28 -7.71 -9.68
C ARG A 232 -2.93 -7.52 -8.21
N TRP A 233 -1.76 -6.95 -7.93
CA TRP A 233 -1.36 -6.59 -6.58
C TRP A 233 -2.33 -5.60 -5.93
N GLU A 234 -2.76 -4.57 -6.67
CA GLU A 234 -3.74 -3.58 -6.20
C GLU A 234 -5.10 -4.21 -5.90
N LYS A 235 -5.57 -5.15 -6.73
CA LYS A 235 -6.80 -5.92 -6.44
C LYS A 235 -6.66 -6.76 -5.17
N LEU A 236 -5.51 -7.42 -4.99
CA LEU A 236 -5.22 -8.22 -3.80
C LEU A 236 -5.19 -7.34 -2.53
N TYR A 237 -4.64 -6.12 -2.63
CA TYR A 237 -4.67 -5.13 -1.56
C TYR A 237 -6.09 -4.74 -1.15
N LEU A 238 -7.00 -4.51 -2.11
CA LEU A 238 -8.41 -4.22 -1.80
C LEU A 238 -9.08 -5.37 -1.03
N LEU A 239 -8.80 -6.61 -1.39
CA LEU A 239 -9.31 -7.81 -0.70
C LEU A 239 -8.73 -7.93 0.71
N ARG A 240 -7.43 -7.68 0.87
CA ARG A 240 -6.76 -7.61 2.18
C ARG A 240 -7.42 -6.58 3.09
N CYS A 241 -7.70 -5.38 2.56
CA CYS A 241 -8.36 -4.31 3.32
C CYS A 241 -9.78 -4.68 3.73
N LYS A 242 -10.54 -5.37 2.88
CA LYS A 242 -11.87 -5.88 3.28
C LYS A 242 -11.76 -6.81 4.50
N ILE A 243 -10.82 -7.75 4.49
CA ILE A 243 -10.60 -8.67 5.62
C ILE A 243 -10.19 -7.89 6.87
N ALA A 244 -9.17 -7.01 6.77
CA ALA A 244 -8.65 -6.26 7.91
C ALA A 244 -9.69 -5.33 8.56
N HIS A 245 -10.63 -4.80 7.78
CA HIS A 245 -11.71 -3.93 8.28
C HIS A 245 -12.98 -4.69 8.68
N ASN A 246 -12.93 -6.03 8.77
CA ASN A 246 -14.09 -6.88 9.05
C ASN A 246 -15.29 -6.59 8.13
N ASN A 247 -15.00 -6.26 6.86
CA ASN A 247 -16.03 -6.04 5.86
C ASN A 247 -16.56 -7.38 5.33
N THR A 248 -17.67 -7.35 4.58
CA THR A 248 -18.25 -8.55 3.98
C THR A 248 -17.30 -9.20 2.98
N ILE A 249 -17.03 -10.49 3.17
CA ILE A 249 -16.25 -11.35 2.28
C ILE A 249 -17.14 -12.50 1.83
N GLU A 250 -17.34 -12.60 0.52
CA GLU A 250 -18.12 -13.69 -0.07
C GLU A 250 -17.23 -14.73 -0.74
N LYS A 251 -17.82 -15.86 -1.14
CA LYS A 251 -17.13 -16.91 -1.88
C LYS A 251 -16.37 -16.38 -3.10
N LYS A 252 -17.00 -15.47 -3.87
CA LYS A 252 -16.37 -14.83 -5.03
C LYS A 252 -15.11 -14.04 -4.69
N ASP A 253 -15.07 -13.40 -3.50
CA ASP A 253 -13.90 -12.66 -3.04
C ASP A 253 -12.78 -13.64 -2.68
N TYR A 254 -13.12 -14.75 -2.02
CA TYR A 254 -12.18 -15.83 -1.73
C TYR A 254 -11.64 -16.49 -3.02
N ASP A 255 -12.50 -16.84 -3.96
CA ASP A 255 -12.11 -17.43 -5.24
C ASP A 255 -11.17 -16.49 -6.01
N LEU A 256 -11.44 -15.17 -5.98
CA LEU A 256 -10.56 -14.16 -6.55
C LEU A 256 -9.21 -14.06 -5.83
N ILE A 257 -9.14 -14.25 -4.50
CA ILE A 257 -7.86 -14.33 -3.77
C ILE A 257 -7.04 -15.52 -4.31
N ILE A 258 -7.67 -16.69 -4.50
CA ILE A 258 -6.99 -17.89 -5.00
C ILE A 258 -6.54 -17.70 -6.45
N GLU A 259 -7.37 -17.09 -7.30
CA GLU A 259 -7.01 -16.73 -8.67
C GLU A 259 -5.78 -15.82 -8.68
N LEU A 260 -5.82 -14.71 -7.92
CA LEU A 260 -4.71 -13.76 -7.85
C LEU A 260 -3.44 -14.39 -7.28
N ASP A 261 -3.52 -15.29 -6.30
CA ASP A 261 -2.38 -16.08 -5.81
C ASP A 261 -1.75 -16.88 -6.95
N SER A 262 -2.57 -17.63 -7.68
CA SER A 262 -2.10 -18.49 -8.77
C SER A 262 -1.46 -17.72 -9.92
N GLU A 263 -1.84 -16.46 -10.12
CA GLU A 263 -1.26 -15.57 -11.12
C GLU A 263 0.02 -14.87 -10.62
N ILE A 264 0.00 -14.31 -9.41
CA ILE A 264 1.09 -13.47 -8.87
C ILE A 264 2.26 -14.34 -8.39
N LYS A 265 1.98 -15.43 -7.70
CA LYS A 265 3.01 -16.23 -7.02
C LYS A 265 4.07 -16.79 -7.97
N PRO A 266 3.72 -17.39 -9.13
CA PRO A 266 4.73 -17.90 -10.06
C PRO A 266 5.65 -16.79 -10.58
N ILE A 267 5.10 -15.59 -10.83
CA ILE A 267 5.85 -14.43 -11.33
C ILE A 267 6.88 -13.96 -10.29
N LEU A 268 6.48 -13.89 -9.01
CA LEU A 268 7.40 -13.53 -7.92
C LEU A 268 8.46 -14.60 -7.66
N GLU A 269 8.10 -15.89 -7.78
CA GLU A 269 9.04 -17.02 -7.65
C GLU A 269 10.07 -17.02 -8.78
N GLU A 270 9.66 -16.75 -10.02
CA GLU A 270 10.56 -16.61 -11.16
C GLU A 270 11.48 -15.39 -11.01
N ALA A 271 10.94 -14.25 -10.57
CA ALA A 271 11.73 -13.07 -10.23
C ALA A 271 12.80 -13.38 -9.18
N LEU A 272 12.44 -14.12 -8.11
CA LEU A 272 13.36 -14.58 -7.07
C LEU A 272 14.46 -15.50 -7.61
N ALA A 273 14.13 -16.39 -8.54
CA ALA A 273 15.08 -17.29 -9.19
C ALA A 273 16.00 -16.56 -10.18
N SER A 274 15.58 -15.40 -10.69
CA SER A 274 16.37 -14.58 -11.61
C SER A 274 17.41 -13.69 -10.94
N LEU A 275 17.37 -13.52 -9.61
CA LEU A 275 18.22 -12.57 -8.88
C LEU A 275 19.72 -12.73 -9.15
N ASP A 276 20.22 -13.96 -9.26
CA ASP A 276 21.65 -14.21 -9.50
C ASP A 276 22.10 -13.77 -10.91
N LYS A 277 21.15 -13.53 -11.82
CA LYS A 277 21.39 -13.03 -13.18
C LYS A 277 21.36 -11.50 -13.27
N ILE A 278 20.90 -10.83 -12.22
CA ILE A 278 20.73 -9.38 -12.18
C ILE A 278 22.02 -8.74 -11.67
N THR A 279 22.54 -7.77 -12.42
CA THR A 279 23.66 -6.93 -11.99
C THR A 279 23.18 -5.49 -11.92
N VAL A 280 23.37 -4.85 -10.76
CA VAL A 280 23.03 -3.44 -10.53
C VAL A 280 24.34 -2.63 -10.55
N PRO A 281 24.49 -1.69 -11.49
CA PRO A 281 25.63 -0.76 -11.55
C PRO A 281 25.79 0.05 -10.27
N GLU A 282 27.02 0.40 -9.88
CA GLU A 282 27.30 1.11 -8.63
C GLU A 282 26.54 2.44 -8.51
N ASN A 283 26.45 3.20 -9.59
CA ASN A 283 25.75 4.48 -9.65
C ASN A 283 24.24 4.37 -9.44
N GLU A 284 23.62 3.21 -9.71
CA GLU A 284 22.18 2.98 -9.51
C GLU A 284 21.87 2.47 -8.09
N ARG A 285 22.88 2.03 -7.32
CA ARG A 285 22.69 1.49 -5.96
C ARG A 285 22.21 2.55 -4.98
N GLU A 286 22.73 3.77 -5.10
CA GLU A 286 22.36 4.89 -4.23
C GLU A 286 20.90 5.32 -4.48
N GLU A 287 20.48 5.41 -5.75
CA GLU A 287 19.09 5.72 -6.12
C GLU A 287 18.11 4.65 -5.62
N LEU A 288 18.48 3.37 -5.72
CA LEU A 288 17.69 2.27 -5.17
C LEU A 288 17.56 2.38 -3.64
N ALA A 289 18.63 2.72 -2.94
CA ALA A 289 18.62 2.93 -1.49
C ALA A 289 17.70 4.10 -1.09
N GLU A 290 17.78 5.23 -1.80
CA GLU A 290 16.90 6.38 -1.59
C GLU A 290 15.43 6.01 -1.81
N ASN A 291 15.12 5.26 -2.88
CA ASN A 291 13.76 4.84 -3.21
C ASN A 291 13.14 3.94 -2.12
N VAL A 292 13.91 3.07 -1.46
CA VAL A 292 13.39 2.28 -0.32
C VAL A 292 13.10 3.20 0.87
N ALA A 293 14.01 4.11 1.20
CA ALA A 293 13.85 5.04 2.32
C ALA A 293 12.60 5.93 2.15
N MET A 294 12.38 6.46 0.94
CA MET A 294 11.18 7.26 0.59
C MET A 294 9.87 6.48 0.78
N ASN A 295 9.88 5.18 0.48
CA ASN A 295 8.70 4.33 0.60
C ASN A 295 8.43 3.82 2.03
N ASN A 296 9.42 3.91 2.93
CA ASN A 296 9.30 3.43 4.30
C ASN A 296 9.00 4.54 5.34
N ASN A 297 9.27 5.82 5.04
CA ASN A 297 8.90 6.93 5.95
C ASN A 297 8.58 8.24 5.20
N GLN A 298 7.37 8.76 5.43
CA GLN A 298 6.85 9.97 4.78
C GLN A 298 7.69 11.24 5.05
N HIS A 299 8.23 11.42 6.26
CA HIS A 299 8.99 12.62 6.62
C HIS A 299 10.40 12.62 5.99
N TYR A 300 10.99 11.44 5.83
CA TYR A 300 12.24 11.28 5.08
C TYR A 300 12.00 11.54 3.58
N SER A 301 10.90 11.01 3.04
CA SER A 301 10.49 11.28 1.66
C SER A 301 10.37 12.77 1.38
N ASP A 302 9.69 13.52 2.26
CA ASP A 302 9.51 14.96 2.11
C ASP A 302 10.83 15.74 2.18
N PHE A 303 11.78 15.32 3.03
CA PHE A 303 13.11 15.92 3.12
C PHE A 303 13.94 15.67 1.86
N ILE A 304 14.01 14.42 1.38
CA ILE A 304 14.80 14.05 0.19
C ILE A 304 14.24 14.71 -1.08
N ILE A 305 12.92 14.77 -1.24
CA ILE A 305 12.28 15.49 -2.35
C ILE A 305 12.67 16.98 -2.33
N SER A 306 12.60 17.60 -1.15
CA SER A 306 12.96 19.02 -1.00
C SER A 306 14.45 19.26 -1.19
N TRP A 307 15.30 18.31 -0.79
CA TRP A 307 16.75 18.35 -1.05
C TRP A 307 17.05 18.33 -2.55
N LYS A 308 16.44 17.40 -3.31
CA LYS A 308 16.61 17.34 -4.77
C LYS A 308 16.13 18.62 -5.46
N ALA A 309 14.99 19.17 -5.02
CA ALA A 309 14.50 20.44 -5.53
C ALA A 309 15.47 21.60 -5.27
N PHE A 310 16.09 21.63 -4.09
CA PHE A 310 17.11 22.61 -3.73
C PHE A 310 18.37 22.46 -4.58
N GLU A 311 18.90 21.25 -4.69
CA GLU A 311 20.08 20.92 -5.49
C GLU A 311 19.90 21.36 -6.94
N ASN A 312 18.74 21.10 -7.52
CA ASN A 312 18.40 21.51 -8.88
C ASN A 312 18.37 23.04 -9.05
N ARG A 313 17.89 23.81 -8.07
CA ARG A 313 17.95 25.28 -8.13
C ARG A 313 19.38 25.81 -8.08
N VAL A 314 20.21 25.26 -7.20
CA VAL A 314 21.62 25.64 -7.08
C VAL A 314 22.37 25.35 -8.37
N LEU A 315 22.17 24.17 -8.96
CA LEU A 315 22.77 23.79 -10.24
C LEU A 315 22.30 24.72 -11.37
N SER A 316 21.00 24.98 -11.48
CA SER A 316 20.45 25.92 -12.47
C SER A 316 21.06 27.32 -12.38
N LEU A 317 21.22 27.84 -11.16
CA LEU A 317 21.83 29.14 -10.92
C LEU A 317 23.32 29.15 -11.29
N ALA A 318 24.05 28.08 -10.96
CA ALA A 318 25.46 27.93 -11.31
C ALA A 318 25.69 27.86 -12.83
N TYR A 319 24.80 27.19 -13.56
CA TYR A 319 24.82 27.17 -15.03
C TYR A 319 24.55 28.56 -15.61
N LYS A 320 23.48 29.23 -15.18
CA LYS A 320 23.10 30.57 -15.67
C LYS A 320 24.18 31.62 -15.42
N SER A 321 24.96 31.47 -14.34
CA SER A 321 26.04 32.37 -13.97
C SER A 321 27.41 31.99 -14.55
N GLY A 322 27.48 30.92 -15.36
CA GLY A 322 28.72 30.45 -15.97
C GLY A 322 29.78 30.00 -14.96
N ILE A 323 29.35 29.48 -13.80
CA ILE A 323 30.24 28.90 -12.79
C ILE A 323 30.59 27.46 -13.14
N ILE A 324 29.60 26.72 -13.63
CA ILE A 324 29.73 25.38 -14.19
C ILE A 324 29.39 25.44 -15.68
N VAL A 325 30.11 24.66 -16.46
CA VAL A 325 29.89 24.48 -17.90
C VAL A 325 29.66 23.00 -18.16
N GLU A 326 29.04 22.69 -19.28
CA GLU A 326 28.65 21.32 -19.65
C GLU A 326 29.83 20.34 -19.57
N GLY A 327 29.59 19.16 -19.00
CA GLY A 327 30.61 18.11 -18.80
C GLY A 327 31.61 18.37 -17.66
N MET A 328 31.52 19.51 -16.97
CA MET A 328 32.36 19.80 -15.82
C MET A 328 31.82 19.11 -14.57
N ASN A 329 32.51 18.06 -14.11
CA ASN A 329 32.16 17.41 -12.85
C ASN A 329 32.75 18.20 -11.68
N MET A 330 31.91 18.97 -10.98
CA MET A 330 32.31 19.78 -9.83
C MET A 330 31.53 19.34 -8.59
N PRO A 331 32.18 19.06 -7.44
CA PRO A 331 31.48 18.71 -6.23
C PRO A 331 30.50 19.81 -5.78
N PHE A 332 29.31 19.42 -5.34
CA PHE A 332 28.25 20.36 -4.92
C PHE A 332 28.72 21.45 -3.94
N SER A 333 29.60 21.11 -2.98
CA SER A 333 30.19 22.12 -2.07
C SER A 333 30.99 23.20 -2.78
N GLN A 334 31.72 22.85 -3.83
CA GLN A 334 32.52 23.82 -4.59
C GLN A 334 31.61 24.73 -5.42
N ILE A 335 30.49 24.19 -5.93
CA ILE A 335 29.49 24.97 -6.66
C ILE A 335 28.87 26.05 -5.75
N VAL A 336 28.38 25.64 -4.57
CA VAL A 336 27.84 26.57 -3.56
C VAL A 336 28.87 27.62 -3.15
N GLN A 337 30.12 27.20 -2.92
CA GLN A 337 31.21 28.11 -2.55
C GLN A 337 31.47 29.17 -3.63
N ARG A 338 31.50 28.79 -4.91
CA ARG A 338 31.70 29.74 -6.02
C ARG A 338 30.52 30.68 -6.22
N LEU A 339 29.28 30.21 -6.01
CA LEU A 339 28.09 31.05 -6.04
C LEU A 339 28.15 32.13 -4.97
N ARG A 340 28.59 31.77 -3.76
CA ARG A 340 28.83 32.70 -2.66
C ARG A 340 29.89 33.73 -2.99
N ASP A 341 31.04 33.29 -3.51
CA ASP A 341 32.18 34.18 -3.81
C ASP A 341 31.84 35.19 -4.93
N ARG A 342 30.87 34.87 -5.78
CA ARG A 342 30.32 35.79 -6.80
C ARG A 342 29.14 36.64 -6.30
N ASN A 343 28.79 36.57 -5.01
CA ASN A 343 27.63 37.23 -4.41
C ASN A 343 26.29 36.89 -5.08
N LEU A 344 26.16 35.68 -5.64
CA LEU A 344 24.92 35.21 -6.27
C LEU A 344 23.98 34.51 -5.28
N ILE A 345 24.51 34.10 -4.15
CA ILE A 345 23.76 33.61 -2.99
C ILE A 345 24.30 34.32 -1.73
N SER A 346 23.46 34.48 -0.72
CA SER A 346 23.89 35.07 0.55
C SER A 346 24.78 34.11 1.36
N GLU A 347 25.55 34.66 2.30
CA GLU A 347 26.33 33.85 3.25
C GLU A 347 25.45 32.87 4.02
N ASP A 348 24.26 33.32 4.44
CA ASP A 348 23.29 32.48 5.15
C ASP A 348 22.84 31.28 4.29
N VAL A 349 22.50 31.51 3.02
CA VAL A 349 22.13 30.43 2.09
C VAL A 349 23.29 29.44 1.94
N ALA A 350 24.53 29.91 1.78
CA ALA A 350 25.69 29.04 1.65
C ALA A 350 25.97 28.20 2.92
N GLU A 351 25.84 28.81 4.10
CA GLU A 351 26.04 28.12 5.38
C GLU A 351 24.94 27.06 5.61
N GLN A 352 23.68 27.40 5.37
CA GLN A 352 22.55 26.47 5.45
C GLN A 352 22.67 25.33 4.44
N SER A 353 23.14 25.61 3.22
CA SER A 353 23.41 24.59 2.20
C SER A 353 24.40 23.54 2.69
N SER A 354 25.49 23.98 3.34
CA SER A 354 26.51 23.09 3.91
C SER A 354 25.95 22.25 5.06
N LYS A 355 25.19 22.87 5.96
CA LYS A 355 24.52 22.18 7.08
C LYS A 355 23.55 21.12 6.58
N LEU A 356 22.64 21.48 5.67
CA LEU A 356 21.64 20.56 5.11
C LEU A 356 22.28 19.44 4.28
N ARG A 357 23.38 19.72 3.58
CA ARG A 357 24.16 18.66 2.92
C ARG A 357 24.76 17.70 3.93
N ASN A 358 25.32 18.20 5.02
CA ASN A 358 25.83 17.34 6.09
C ASN A 358 24.70 16.50 6.70
N ILE A 359 23.51 17.06 6.87
CA ILE A 359 22.32 16.31 7.30
C ILE A 359 21.93 15.25 6.25
N LYS A 360 21.89 15.58 4.95
CA LYS A 360 21.69 14.59 3.87
C LYS A 360 22.72 13.48 3.94
N ASN A 361 24.00 13.83 4.10
CA ASN A 361 25.08 12.85 4.23
C ASN A 361 24.98 12.04 5.54
N ILE A 362 24.47 12.60 6.63
CA ILE A 362 24.22 11.85 7.87
C ILE A 362 23.08 10.86 7.64
N ILE A 363 21.98 11.31 7.04
CA ILE A 363 20.82 10.47 6.69
C ILE A 363 21.22 9.34 5.72
N VAL A 364 22.13 9.61 4.79
CA VAL A 364 22.52 8.67 3.72
C VAL A 364 23.76 7.85 4.09
N HIS A 365 24.64 8.32 4.99
CA HIS A 365 25.97 7.72 5.21
C HIS A 365 26.52 7.71 6.66
N ASP A 366 25.95 8.42 7.65
CA ASP A 366 26.58 8.53 9.01
C ASP A 366 25.70 8.00 10.15
N LEU A 367 26.18 6.89 10.74
CA LEU A 367 25.46 5.92 11.57
C LEU A 367 25.28 6.29 13.05
N ASN A 368 25.96 7.33 13.54
CA ASN A 368 26.09 7.57 14.99
C ASN A 368 25.40 8.85 15.48
N ARG A 369 24.77 9.63 14.59
CA ARG A 369 24.07 10.87 14.95
C ARG A 369 22.56 10.71 14.78
N GLU A 370 21.85 10.79 15.90
CA GLU A 370 20.40 10.76 15.95
C GLU A 370 19.79 11.96 15.21
N ILE A 371 18.87 11.71 14.28
CA ILE A 371 18.00 12.71 13.65
C ILE A 371 16.55 12.29 13.92
N THR A 372 15.81 13.10 14.66
CA THR A 372 14.41 12.85 15.01
C THR A 372 13.44 13.28 13.89
N ILE A 373 12.18 12.86 13.96
CA ILE A 373 11.13 13.35 13.03
C ILE A 373 11.01 14.88 13.10
N ASN A 374 11.07 15.45 14.30
CA ASN A 374 11.05 16.91 14.49
C ASN A 374 12.25 17.59 13.82
N ASP A 375 13.42 16.95 13.86
CA ASP A 375 14.60 17.46 13.16
C ASP A 375 14.40 17.42 11.64
N LEU A 376 13.82 16.34 11.09
CA LEU A 376 13.50 16.25 9.66
C LEU A 376 12.47 17.30 9.22
N GLU A 377 11.41 17.51 10.01
CA GLU A 377 10.43 18.57 9.74
C GLU A 377 11.08 19.95 9.75
N TYR A 378 11.95 20.20 10.73
CA TYR A 378 12.73 21.43 10.82
C TYR A 378 13.66 21.61 9.62
N TYR A 379 14.45 20.61 9.27
CA TYR A 379 15.37 20.68 8.13
C TYR A 379 14.63 20.80 6.80
N ASN A 380 13.47 20.17 6.67
CA ASN A 380 12.62 20.29 5.49
C ASN A 380 12.01 21.70 5.37
N ALA A 381 11.57 22.30 6.49
CA ALA A 381 11.12 23.68 6.52
C ALA A 381 12.26 24.64 6.13
N ASN A 382 13.47 24.41 6.63
CA ASN A 382 14.66 25.18 6.27
C ASN A 382 14.99 25.04 4.77
N LEU A 383 14.94 23.83 4.21
CA LEU A 383 15.11 23.58 2.77
C LEU A 383 14.13 24.41 1.94
N LYS A 384 12.84 24.36 2.28
CA LYS A 384 11.81 25.16 1.59
C LYS A 384 12.08 26.66 1.72
N GLY A 385 12.56 27.11 2.88
CA GLY A 385 12.95 28.50 3.12
C GLY A 385 14.07 28.96 2.19
N ILE A 386 15.19 28.23 2.14
CA ILE A 386 16.34 28.61 1.31
C ILE A 386 16.06 28.45 -0.19
N ILE A 387 15.24 27.48 -0.57
CA ILE A 387 14.77 27.33 -1.95
C ILE A 387 14.09 28.62 -2.41
N ASN A 388 13.26 29.26 -1.57
CA ASN A 388 12.58 30.51 -1.92
C ASN A 388 13.53 31.73 -2.00
N MET A 389 14.74 31.63 -1.46
CA MET A 389 15.76 32.68 -1.51
C MET A 389 16.69 32.54 -2.73
N LEU A 390 16.61 31.40 -3.46
CA LEU A 390 17.26 31.12 -4.74
C LEU A 390 16.29 31.34 -5.90
#